data_AF-A0A2V7JCD4-F1
#
_entry.id   AF-A0A2V7JCD4-F1
#
_cell.length_a   1.000
_cell.length_b   1.000
_cell.length_c   1.000
_cell.angle_alpha   90.00
_cell.angle_beta   90.00
_cell.angle_gamma   90.00
#
_symmetry.space_group_name_H-M   'P 1'
#
loop_
_entity.id
_entity.type
_entity.pdbx_description
1 polymer ?
#
loop_
_entity_poly.entity_id
_entity_poly.type
_entity_poly.pdbx_seq_one_letter_code
_entity_poly.pdbx_strand_id
1 'polypeptide(L)'
;GALELSADYLPLLDPVRNTVSRVPLTVRDPNTQPAAGTSVAQPSPYWGNEVIWTSKNNVHNPMFDERGRVWITSTVRPPDNPPFCKAGSSHPSARAFPLNRAGRHLAVYDPRTGKLTHIGTCFSTHHLMFAEDANRTLWTSGGGPVVGWLNTKLFDETGDEERSQGWTALILDTNGNGKRDDYVEPDQPVDPTKDKRIAAGLYAVAPAPDGSVWGTTLGFPGAVIRLVPGPNPPETALAELYELPLDASGKPAQGFSPRGGDVDRNGVYWTALASGHMASFDRRKCKGPLNGPTATGQHCPEGWTFYAEPLPQLGGVTDPGSAEASYYTWVDQFGVLGLGENVPINTGNESEGLLVLKDGRWIVLRVPYPMGFYAKWLDGRVDDPGAGWKGRGLWATVSTRAPFHMEGGRGTTSKVVKFQLRPDPLAK
;
A
#
# COMPACT_ATOMS: atom_id res chain seq x y z
N GLY A 1 0.67 -10.68 11.52
CA GLY A 1 1.29 -9.34 11.43
C GLY A 1 2.68 -9.44 10.84
N ALA A 2 3.35 -8.30 10.58
CA ALA A 2 4.72 -8.25 10.04
C ALA A 2 5.62 -7.42 10.97
N LEU A 3 6.74 -8.01 11.41
CA LEU A 3 7.71 -7.38 12.32
C LEU A 3 8.82 -6.70 11.54
N GLU A 4 8.44 -5.74 10.70
CA GLU A 4 9.34 -5.03 9.80
C GLU A 4 10.61 -4.56 10.51
N LEU A 5 11.79 -4.87 9.94
CA LEU A 5 13.14 -4.67 10.50
C LEU A 5 13.48 -5.49 11.77
N SER A 6 12.50 -5.89 12.57
CA SER A 6 12.74 -6.38 13.93
C SER A 6 13.18 -7.85 13.99
N ALA A 7 12.35 -8.80 13.53
CA ALA A 7 12.62 -10.23 13.68
C ALA A 7 12.07 -11.07 12.52
N ASP A 8 12.70 -12.21 12.26
CA ASP A 8 12.34 -13.14 11.17
C ASP A 8 11.29 -14.18 11.62
N TYR A 9 10.12 -13.69 12.00
CA TYR A 9 8.91 -14.51 12.13
C TYR A 9 7.64 -13.68 11.91
N LEU A 10 6.56 -14.32 11.46
CA LEU A 10 5.21 -13.74 11.49
C LEU A 10 4.57 -14.03 12.85
N PRO A 11 4.08 -13.01 13.59
CA PRO A 11 3.16 -13.22 14.70
C PRO A 11 1.77 -13.57 14.19
N LEU A 12 1.19 -14.64 14.75
CA LEU A 12 -0.15 -15.13 14.44
C LEU A 12 -1.03 -15.04 15.69
N LEU A 13 -2.30 -14.68 15.46
CA LEU A 13 -3.36 -14.74 16.46
C LEU A 13 -4.43 -15.73 15.95
N ASP A 14 -4.77 -16.72 16.76
CA ASP A 14 -5.99 -17.51 16.62
C ASP A 14 -7.08 -16.82 17.45
N PRO A 15 -8.02 -16.07 16.84
CA PRO A 15 -9.05 -15.36 17.58
C PRO A 15 -10.16 -16.26 18.11
N VAL A 16 -10.23 -17.53 17.68
CA VAL A 16 -11.22 -18.50 18.18
C VAL A 16 -10.72 -19.09 19.49
N ARG A 17 -9.43 -19.47 19.54
CA ARG A 17 -8.80 -20.06 20.73
C ARG A 17 -8.17 -19.03 21.66
N ASN A 18 -8.06 -17.77 21.23
CA ASN A 18 -7.34 -16.70 21.93
C ASN A 18 -5.87 -17.06 22.21
N THR A 19 -5.21 -17.71 21.26
CA THR A 19 -3.80 -18.11 21.36
C THR A 19 -2.95 -17.38 20.35
N VAL A 20 -1.68 -17.17 20.72
CA VAL A 20 -0.66 -16.59 19.84
C VAL A 20 0.38 -17.62 19.47
N SER A 21 0.85 -17.57 18.23
CA SER A 21 1.93 -18.42 17.73
C SER A 21 2.82 -17.65 16.78
N ARG A 22 3.86 -18.31 16.28
CA ARG A 22 4.84 -17.71 15.37
C ARG A 22 5.08 -18.65 14.20
N VAL A 23 5.20 -18.07 13.01
CA VAL A 23 5.69 -18.77 11.82
C VAL A 23 7.10 -18.25 11.54
N PRO A 24 8.15 -19.09 11.68
CA PRO A 24 9.51 -18.68 11.34
C PRO A 24 9.60 -18.25 9.89
N LEU A 25 10.36 -17.19 9.64
CA LEU A 25 10.66 -16.70 8.31
C LEU A 25 12.11 -17.02 7.97
N THR A 26 12.39 -17.21 6.68
CA THR A 26 13.73 -17.50 6.19
C THR A 26 14.03 -16.65 4.96
N VAL A 27 15.29 -16.67 4.52
CA VAL A 27 15.72 -16.08 3.25
C VAL A 27 16.16 -17.22 2.33
N ARG A 28 16.11 -17.00 1.02
CA ARG A 28 16.62 -17.97 0.03
C ARG A 28 18.15 -17.97 0.01
N ASP A 29 18.76 -16.80 0.05
CA ASP A 29 20.23 -16.64 0.07
C ASP A 29 20.72 -16.25 1.47
N PRO A 30 21.56 -17.07 2.13
CA PRO A 30 22.06 -16.82 3.47
C PRO A 30 22.96 -15.57 3.59
N ASN A 31 23.49 -15.06 2.48
CA ASN A 31 24.29 -13.82 2.42
C ASN A 31 23.43 -12.56 2.57
N THR A 32 22.10 -12.69 2.60
CA THR A 32 21.19 -11.57 2.88
C THR A 32 21.53 -10.95 4.24
N GLN A 33 21.77 -9.64 4.24
CA GLN A 33 22.14 -8.89 5.43
C GLN A 33 20.89 -8.39 6.18
N PRO A 34 20.98 -8.18 7.51
CA PRO A 34 19.91 -7.56 8.27
C PRO A 34 19.53 -6.18 7.70
N ALA A 35 18.23 -5.91 7.59
CA ALA A 35 17.73 -4.70 6.95
C ALA A 35 18.01 -3.41 7.73
N ALA A 36 18.12 -3.50 9.06
CA ALA A 36 18.43 -2.36 9.92
C ALA A 36 19.94 -2.08 10.05
N GLY A 37 20.79 -2.85 9.36
CA GLY A 37 22.25 -2.82 9.54
C GLY A 37 22.73 -3.69 10.70
N THR A 38 24.03 -3.66 10.96
CA THR A 38 24.73 -4.52 11.93
C THR A 38 25.30 -3.77 13.12
N SER A 39 25.04 -2.46 13.21
CA SER A 39 25.48 -1.59 14.30
C SER A 39 24.42 -0.56 14.63
N VAL A 40 24.43 -0.06 15.87
CA VAL A 40 23.63 1.11 16.25
C VAL A 40 24.45 2.38 16.04
N ALA A 41 23.80 3.44 15.54
CA ALA A 41 24.47 4.71 15.31
C ALA A 41 24.79 5.45 16.63
N GLN A 42 23.95 5.26 17.65
CA GLN A 42 24.10 5.81 18.99
C GLN A 42 23.53 4.82 20.03
N PRO A 43 24.02 4.83 21.29
CA PRO A 43 23.49 3.99 22.33
C PRO A 43 22.01 4.27 22.62
N SER A 44 21.20 3.21 22.68
CA SER A 44 19.82 3.26 23.14
C SER A 44 19.75 3.47 24.66
N PRO A 45 18.79 4.29 25.17
CA PRO A 45 18.52 4.38 26.60
C PRO A 45 18.11 3.06 27.26
N TYR A 46 17.57 2.11 26.50
CA TYR A 46 17.04 0.83 27.02
C TYR A 46 18.00 -0.35 26.83
N TRP A 47 18.81 -0.33 25.77
CA TRP A 47 19.68 -1.45 25.37
C TRP A 47 21.14 -1.08 25.10
N GLY A 48 21.53 0.18 25.29
CA GLY A 48 22.88 0.64 24.97
C GLY A 48 23.24 0.35 23.51
N ASN A 49 24.33 -0.38 23.28
CA ASN A 49 24.82 -0.68 21.93
C ASN A 49 24.25 -1.98 21.31
N GLU A 50 23.25 -2.61 21.93
CA GLU A 50 22.63 -3.84 21.39
C GLU A 50 21.80 -3.54 20.13
N VAL A 51 22.03 -4.32 19.07
CA VAL A 51 21.23 -4.28 17.84
C VAL A 51 19.99 -5.16 18.03
N ILE A 52 18.84 -4.55 18.31
CA ILE A 52 17.57 -5.25 18.56
C ILE A 52 16.73 -5.50 17.28
N TRP A 53 17.11 -4.89 16.16
CA TRP A 53 16.47 -5.08 14.87
C TRP A 53 17.37 -5.93 13.98
N THR A 54 17.06 -7.22 13.92
CA THR A 54 17.97 -8.24 13.37
C THR A 54 17.39 -8.95 12.15
N SER A 55 16.20 -8.55 11.68
CA SER A 55 15.52 -9.20 10.58
C SER A 55 16.32 -9.13 9.28
N LYS A 56 16.60 -10.30 8.70
CA LYS A 56 17.15 -10.44 7.34
C LYS A 56 16.03 -10.51 6.31
N ASN A 57 14.94 -11.20 6.64
CA ASN A 57 13.83 -11.41 5.72
C ASN A 57 12.96 -10.16 5.55
N ASN A 58 12.92 -9.28 6.56
CA ASN A 58 12.32 -7.94 6.53
C ASN A 58 10.99 -7.88 5.77
N VAL A 59 9.96 -8.45 6.36
CA VAL A 59 8.64 -8.59 5.73
C VAL A 59 7.75 -7.38 5.94
N HIS A 60 6.80 -7.18 5.02
CA HIS A 60 5.77 -6.15 5.14
C HIS A 60 4.42 -6.60 4.52
N ASN A 61 3.35 -5.94 4.96
CA ASN A 61 1.98 -6.02 4.42
C ASN A 61 1.49 -7.44 4.06
N PRO A 62 1.17 -8.28 5.06
CA PRO A 62 0.55 -9.59 4.81
C PRO A 62 -0.88 -9.45 4.30
N MET A 63 -1.23 -10.16 3.22
CA MET A 63 -2.60 -10.30 2.73
C MET A 63 -2.97 -11.77 2.53
N PHE A 64 -4.26 -12.08 2.66
CA PHE A 64 -4.76 -13.39 2.29
C PHE A 64 -5.08 -13.47 0.81
N ASP A 65 -4.84 -14.64 0.21
CA ASP A 65 -5.47 -14.99 -1.07
C ASP A 65 -6.78 -15.76 -0.86
N GLU A 66 -7.45 -16.08 -1.95
CA GLU A 66 -8.74 -16.80 -1.95
C GLU A 66 -8.64 -18.24 -1.44
N ARG A 67 -7.42 -18.78 -1.28
CA ARG A 67 -7.16 -20.12 -0.75
C ARG A 67 -6.82 -20.09 0.74
N GLY A 68 -6.76 -18.91 1.35
CA GLY A 68 -6.38 -18.72 2.75
C GLY A 68 -4.86 -18.80 3.00
N ARG A 69 -4.04 -18.65 1.95
CA ARG A 69 -2.58 -18.51 2.09
C ARG A 69 -2.22 -17.07 2.40
N VAL A 70 -1.11 -16.87 3.08
CA VAL A 70 -0.62 -15.54 3.48
C VAL A 70 0.49 -15.11 2.54
N TRP A 71 0.22 -14.10 1.73
CA TRP A 71 1.20 -13.44 0.86
C TRP A 71 1.83 -12.27 1.58
N ILE A 72 3.14 -12.11 1.44
CA ILE A 72 3.94 -11.08 2.09
C ILE A 72 4.97 -10.50 1.14
N THR A 73 5.27 -9.21 1.27
CA THR A 73 6.54 -8.70 0.73
C THR A 73 7.67 -9.13 1.65
N SER A 74 8.81 -9.49 1.08
CA SER A 74 9.83 -10.28 1.77
C SER A 74 11.18 -10.16 1.08
N THR A 75 12.23 -9.76 1.77
CA THR A 75 13.60 -9.84 1.26
C THR A 75 14.02 -11.31 1.18
N VAL A 76 14.16 -11.86 -0.02
CA VAL A 76 14.54 -13.28 -0.21
C VAL A 76 16.02 -13.47 -0.55
N ARG A 77 16.71 -12.44 -1.06
CA ARG A 77 18.11 -12.49 -1.52
C ARG A 77 18.79 -11.11 -1.46
N PRO A 78 20.13 -11.01 -1.63
CA PRO A 78 20.82 -9.75 -1.85
C PRO A 78 20.29 -8.98 -3.07
N PRO A 79 20.53 -7.65 -3.15
CA PRO A 79 19.78 -6.82 -4.06
C PRO A 79 20.06 -7.02 -5.55
N ASP A 80 21.19 -7.62 -5.94
CA ASP A 80 21.57 -7.72 -7.35
C ASP A 80 20.67 -8.70 -8.10
N ASN A 81 20.05 -8.22 -9.17
CA ASN A 81 19.12 -9.04 -9.94
C ASN A 81 19.83 -10.11 -10.78
N PRO A 82 19.17 -11.26 -11.02
CA PRO A 82 19.64 -12.26 -11.96
C PRO A 82 19.64 -11.74 -13.41
N PRO A 83 20.38 -12.39 -14.33
CA PRO A 83 20.50 -11.93 -15.72
C PRO A 83 19.18 -11.73 -16.46
N PHE A 84 18.15 -12.55 -16.19
CA PHE A 84 16.86 -12.44 -16.89
C PHE A 84 16.10 -11.14 -16.59
N CYS A 85 16.47 -10.41 -15.53
CA CYS A 85 15.90 -9.08 -15.23
C CYS A 85 16.62 -7.93 -15.95
N LYS A 86 17.83 -8.17 -16.47
CA LYS A 86 18.76 -7.16 -16.94
C LYS A 86 18.69 -6.99 -18.46
N ALA A 87 19.37 -5.95 -18.95
CA ALA A 87 19.48 -5.67 -20.38
C ALA A 87 20.07 -6.89 -21.12
N GLY A 88 19.53 -7.19 -22.31
CA GLY A 88 19.89 -8.37 -23.11
C GLY A 88 19.06 -9.63 -22.81
N SER A 89 18.17 -9.57 -21.82
CA SER A 89 17.22 -10.66 -21.53
C SER A 89 16.12 -10.78 -22.59
N SER A 90 15.57 -12.00 -22.74
CA SER A 90 14.38 -12.25 -23.55
C SER A 90 13.06 -12.00 -22.81
N HIS A 91 13.09 -11.76 -21.50
CA HIS A 91 11.89 -11.46 -20.71
C HIS A 91 11.23 -10.16 -21.20
N PRO A 92 9.93 -10.14 -21.53
CA PRO A 92 9.27 -8.97 -22.13
C PRO A 92 9.47 -7.67 -21.33
N SER A 93 9.27 -7.72 -20.01
CA SER A 93 9.50 -6.55 -19.15
C SER A 93 10.96 -6.11 -19.09
N ALA A 94 11.92 -7.03 -19.21
CA ALA A 94 13.34 -6.66 -19.18
C ALA A 94 13.81 -6.06 -20.51
N ARG A 95 13.20 -6.47 -21.64
CA ARG A 95 13.41 -5.80 -22.93
C ARG A 95 12.86 -4.38 -22.92
N ALA A 96 11.68 -4.17 -22.34
CA ALA A 96 11.05 -2.86 -22.26
C ALA A 96 11.75 -1.94 -21.23
N PHE A 97 12.10 -2.46 -20.05
CA PHE A 97 12.72 -1.69 -18.98
C PHE A 97 13.56 -2.58 -18.05
N PRO A 98 14.87 -2.77 -18.32
CA PRO A 98 15.72 -3.68 -17.54
C PRO A 98 15.99 -3.15 -16.12
N LEU A 99 16.03 -4.06 -15.14
CA LEU A 99 16.25 -3.72 -13.73
C LEU A 99 17.49 -4.44 -13.18
N ASN A 100 18.44 -3.66 -12.69
CA ASN A 100 19.69 -4.21 -12.15
C ASN A 100 19.59 -4.71 -10.72
N ARG A 101 18.65 -4.17 -9.93
CA ARG A 101 18.54 -4.44 -8.49
C ARG A 101 17.08 -4.43 -8.01
N ALA A 102 16.80 -5.19 -6.96
CA ALA A 102 15.53 -5.20 -6.23
C ALA A 102 15.78 -5.46 -4.74
N GLY A 103 14.96 -4.89 -3.85
CA GLY A 103 15.11 -4.99 -2.39
C GLY A 103 14.26 -6.09 -1.78
N ARG A 104 13.02 -5.76 -1.41
CA ARG A 104 12.01 -6.76 -1.00
C ARG A 104 11.36 -7.38 -2.24
N HIS A 105 11.08 -8.66 -2.16
CA HIS A 105 10.41 -9.49 -3.16
C HIS A 105 9.10 -10.05 -2.57
N LEU A 106 8.68 -11.25 -2.96
CA LEU A 106 7.47 -11.87 -2.46
C LEU A 106 7.77 -13.18 -1.73
N ALA A 107 6.92 -13.55 -0.80
CA ALA A 107 6.83 -14.92 -0.29
C ALA A 107 5.37 -15.27 0.01
N VAL A 108 5.06 -16.56 -0.03
CA VAL A 108 3.74 -17.09 0.33
C VAL A 108 3.90 -18.19 1.38
N TYR A 109 3.16 -18.04 2.48
CA TYR A 109 3.03 -19.07 3.51
C TYR A 109 1.67 -19.75 3.37
N ASP A 110 1.68 -21.08 3.27
CA ASP A 110 0.47 -21.89 3.29
C ASP A 110 0.24 -22.49 4.68
N PRO A 111 -0.76 -22.02 5.44
CA PRO A 111 -1.05 -22.53 6.78
C PRO A 111 -1.46 -24.02 6.80
N ARG A 112 -1.97 -24.56 5.69
CA ARG A 112 -2.40 -25.97 5.62
C ARG A 112 -1.22 -26.93 5.58
N THR A 113 -0.16 -26.54 4.87
CA THR A 113 1.05 -27.37 4.69
C THR A 113 2.21 -26.91 5.57
N GLY A 114 2.14 -25.71 6.15
CA GLY A 114 3.24 -25.08 6.87
C GLY A 114 4.39 -24.63 5.97
N LYS A 115 4.21 -24.63 4.64
CA LYS A 115 5.26 -24.32 3.69
C LYS A 115 5.38 -22.81 3.46
N LEU A 116 6.60 -22.28 3.60
CA LEU A 116 6.98 -20.95 3.14
C LEU A 116 7.69 -21.09 1.78
N THR A 117 7.19 -20.37 0.77
CA THR A 117 7.78 -20.34 -0.58
C THR A 117 8.27 -18.93 -0.88
N HIS A 118 9.58 -18.77 -1.08
CA HIS A 118 10.19 -17.52 -1.52
C HIS A 118 9.99 -17.32 -3.02
N ILE A 119 9.74 -16.08 -3.44
CA ILE A 119 9.55 -15.70 -4.84
C ILE A 119 10.46 -14.51 -5.14
N GLY A 120 11.46 -14.72 -6.00
CA GLY A 120 12.45 -13.73 -6.40
C GLY A 120 11.95 -12.85 -7.55
N THR A 121 11.44 -11.66 -7.24
CA THR A 121 11.04 -10.68 -8.25
C THR A 121 12.23 -9.89 -8.82
N CYS A 122 12.10 -9.37 -10.04
CA CYS A 122 13.03 -8.42 -10.65
C CYS A 122 12.83 -6.98 -10.16
N PHE A 123 11.70 -6.69 -9.54
CA PHE A 123 11.33 -5.38 -8.99
C PHE A 123 11.22 -5.45 -7.47
N SER A 124 11.46 -4.32 -6.80
CA SER A 124 11.23 -4.18 -5.36
C SER A 124 9.73 -4.14 -5.05
N THR A 125 9.35 -4.50 -3.82
CA THR A 125 7.96 -4.56 -3.38
C THR A 125 7.75 -3.87 -2.01
N HIS A 126 6.53 -3.40 -1.74
CA HIS A 126 6.17 -2.80 -0.45
C HIS A 126 4.75 -3.20 0.01
N HIS A 127 3.70 -2.56 -0.52
CA HIS A 127 2.32 -3.05 -0.34
C HIS A 127 1.97 -4.01 -1.48
N LEU A 128 1.06 -4.95 -1.22
CA LEU A 128 0.58 -5.93 -2.18
C LEU A 128 -0.94 -6.05 -2.09
N MET A 129 -1.61 -6.14 -3.23
CA MET A 129 -3.07 -6.27 -3.32
C MET A 129 -3.45 -7.15 -4.51
N PHE A 130 -4.46 -8.00 -4.31
CA PHE A 130 -4.97 -8.88 -5.35
C PHE A 130 -5.98 -8.16 -6.25
N ALA A 131 -5.87 -8.38 -7.55
CA ALA A 131 -6.91 -8.04 -8.51
C ALA A 131 -7.94 -9.17 -8.59
N GLU A 132 -9.21 -8.81 -8.78
CA GLU A 132 -10.31 -9.73 -9.08
C GLU A 132 -10.33 -10.10 -10.57
N ASP A 133 -9.26 -10.75 -11.04
CA ASP A 133 -9.11 -11.16 -12.44
C ASP A 133 -8.86 -12.67 -12.61
N ALA A 134 -8.89 -13.14 -13.86
CA ALA A 134 -8.72 -14.57 -14.19
C ALA A 134 -7.32 -15.12 -13.84
N ASN A 135 -6.32 -14.24 -13.72
CA ASN A 135 -4.94 -14.58 -13.40
C ASN A 135 -4.65 -14.53 -11.89
N ARG A 136 -5.59 -14.00 -11.10
CA ARG A 136 -5.42 -13.69 -9.67
C ARG A 136 -4.18 -12.83 -9.50
N THR A 137 -4.09 -11.78 -10.29
CA THR A 137 -2.89 -10.95 -10.38
C THR A 137 -2.62 -10.27 -9.04
N LEU A 138 -1.43 -10.49 -8.49
CA LEU A 138 -0.95 -9.80 -7.31
C LEU A 138 -0.15 -8.58 -7.74
N TRP A 139 -0.70 -7.39 -7.51
CA TRP A 139 -0.03 -6.12 -7.80
C TRP A 139 0.77 -5.62 -6.60
N THR A 140 1.89 -4.97 -6.86
CA THR A 140 2.79 -4.48 -5.81
C THR A 140 3.17 -3.02 -6.00
N SER A 141 3.35 -2.32 -4.88
CA SER A 141 3.97 -1.00 -4.82
C SER A 141 5.46 -1.11 -4.44
N GLY A 142 6.19 0.00 -4.38
CA GLY A 142 7.59 0.00 -3.94
C GLY A 142 8.61 -0.41 -5.03
N GLY A 143 8.17 -0.59 -6.26
CA GLY A 143 9.01 -0.96 -7.41
C GLY A 143 9.95 0.15 -7.89
N GLY A 144 9.88 1.35 -7.31
CA GLY A 144 10.69 2.50 -7.71
C GLY A 144 10.26 3.00 -9.09
N PRO A 145 11.08 2.86 -10.15
CA PRO A 145 10.74 3.34 -11.50
C PRO A 145 9.63 2.55 -12.20
N VAL A 146 9.14 1.45 -11.62
CA VAL A 146 8.19 0.52 -12.24
C VAL A 146 7.07 0.12 -11.28
N VAL A 147 5.99 -0.39 -11.84
CA VAL A 147 4.95 -1.14 -11.12
C VAL A 147 5.04 -2.61 -11.53
N GLY A 148 5.13 -3.50 -10.54
CA GLY A 148 5.32 -4.93 -10.76
C GLY A 148 4.13 -5.76 -10.29
N TRP A 149 3.91 -6.89 -10.96
CA TRP A 149 2.87 -7.85 -10.64
C TRP A 149 3.35 -9.30 -10.74
N LEU A 150 2.57 -10.20 -10.14
CA LEU A 150 2.72 -11.65 -10.25
C LEU A 150 1.38 -12.28 -10.66
N ASN A 151 1.39 -13.07 -11.73
CA ASN A 151 0.31 -13.99 -12.06
C ASN A 151 0.37 -15.19 -11.11
N THR A 152 -0.38 -15.12 -10.00
CA THR A 152 -0.31 -16.15 -8.95
C THR A 152 -0.88 -17.48 -9.42
N LYS A 153 -1.84 -17.47 -10.36
CA LYS A 153 -2.36 -18.69 -10.96
C LYS A 153 -1.29 -19.43 -11.76
N LEU A 154 -0.56 -18.73 -12.63
CA LEU A 154 0.52 -19.34 -13.41
C LEU A 154 1.65 -19.84 -12.50
N PHE A 155 1.96 -19.09 -11.44
CA PHE A 155 2.96 -19.50 -10.45
C PHE A 155 2.52 -20.78 -9.73
N ASP A 156 1.25 -20.89 -9.34
CA ASP A 156 0.73 -22.10 -8.71
C ASP A 156 0.75 -23.32 -9.64
N GLU A 157 0.50 -23.11 -10.93
CA GLU A 157 0.46 -24.18 -11.95
C GLU A 157 1.87 -24.68 -12.32
N THR A 158 2.87 -23.81 -12.31
CA THR A 158 4.19 -24.10 -12.89
C THR A 158 5.35 -24.08 -11.89
N GLY A 159 5.20 -23.36 -10.78
CA GLY A 159 6.29 -23.03 -9.86
C GLY A 159 7.33 -22.06 -10.44
N ASP A 160 7.11 -21.53 -11.65
CA ASP A 160 8.07 -20.71 -12.38
C ASP A 160 7.86 -19.22 -12.03
N GLU A 161 8.70 -18.69 -11.16
CA GLU A 161 8.65 -17.28 -10.77
C GLU A 161 9.08 -16.32 -11.87
N GLU A 162 9.95 -16.75 -12.81
CA GLU A 162 10.43 -15.88 -13.88
C GLU A 162 9.31 -15.63 -14.90
N ARG A 163 8.59 -16.69 -15.28
CA ARG A 163 7.47 -16.59 -16.23
C ARG A 163 6.22 -15.98 -15.63
N SER A 164 6.06 -16.05 -14.31
CA SER A 164 4.85 -15.59 -13.64
C SER A 164 4.87 -14.12 -13.27
N GLN A 165 6.00 -13.44 -13.38
CA GLN A 165 6.14 -12.04 -13.00
C GLN A 165 6.21 -11.11 -14.22
N GLY A 166 5.86 -9.85 -14.00
CA GLY A 166 6.07 -8.79 -14.98
C GLY A 166 6.12 -7.43 -14.31
N TRP A 167 6.67 -6.46 -15.02
CA TRP A 167 6.68 -5.06 -14.61
C TRP A 167 6.57 -4.13 -15.82
N THR A 168 6.16 -2.90 -15.54
CA THR A 168 6.08 -1.81 -16.52
C THR A 168 6.54 -0.49 -15.91
N ALA A 169 7.18 0.34 -16.73
CA ALA A 169 7.38 1.74 -16.42
C ALA A 169 6.05 2.50 -16.41
N LEU A 170 6.02 3.65 -15.74
CA LEU A 170 4.90 4.58 -15.72
C LEU A 170 5.08 5.61 -16.84
N ILE A 171 4.22 5.53 -17.85
CA ILE A 171 4.28 6.35 -19.06
C ILE A 171 3.00 7.17 -19.17
N LEU A 172 3.14 8.49 -19.25
CA LEU A 172 2.05 9.40 -19.59
C LEU A 172 1.91 9.48 -21.11
N ASP A 173 0.68 9.34 -21.59
CA ASP A 173 0.30 9.55 -22.99
C ASP A 173 0.30 11.06 -23.31
N THR A 174 1.49 11.67 -23.40
CA THR A 174 1.64 13.12 -23.59
C THR A 174 1.37 13.56 -25.02
N ASN A 175 1.45 12.64 -25.99
CA ASN A 175 1.05 12.93 -27.37
C ASN A 175 -0.48 12.84 -27.58
N GLY A 176 -1.19 12.18 -26.65
CA GLY A 176 -2.65 12.17 -26.54
C GLY A 176 -3.36 11.18 -27.46
N ASN A 177 -2.65 10.20 -28.05
CA ASN A 177 -3.21 9.31 -29.06
C ASN A 177 -3.87 8.03 -28.49
N GLY A 178 -3.82 7.85 -27.17
CA GLY A 178 -4.43 6.73 -26.46
C GLY A 178 -3.65 5.42 -26.54
N LYS A 179 -2.40 5.45 -27.00
CA LYS A 179 -1.50 4.29 -27.12
C LYS A 179 -0.16 4.63 -26.51
N ARG A 180 0.51 3.61 -25.99
CA ARG A 180 1.88 3.77 -25.55
C ARG A 180 2.82 3.73 -26.74
N ASP A 181 3.60 4.79 -26.88
CA ASP A 181 4.60 4.95 -27.93
C ASP A 181 6.03 5.00 -27.36
N ASP A 182 6.99 5.31 -28.22
CA ASP A 182 8.29 5.79 -27.80
C ASP A 182 8.12 6.98 -26.86
N TYR A 183 8.93 7.03 -25.79
CA TYR A 183 8.82 8.06 -24.77
C TYR A 183 10.14 8.78 -24.52
N VAL A 184 10.04 10.00 -23.98
CA VAL A 184 11.16 10.73 -23.39
C VAL A 184 11.31 10.40 -21.90
N GLU A 185 12.53 10.52 -21.39
CA GLU A 185 12.85 10.28 -19.99
C GLU A 185 12.35 11.43 -19.07
N PRO A 186 12.18 11.21 -17.75
CA PRO A 186 11.56 12.19 -16.85
C PRO A 186 12.22 13.58 -16.86
N ASP A 187 13.55 13.62 -16.99
CA ASP A 187 14.39 14.82 -17.01
C ASP A 187 14.46 15.51 -18.38
N GLN A 188 13.87 14.91 -19.41
CA GLN A 188 13.83 15.45 -20.77
C GLN A 188 12.55 16.28 -21.00
N PRO A 189 12.61 17.30 -21.88
CA PRO A 189 11.42 18.07 -22.24
C PRO A 189 10.37 17.18 -22.92
N VAL A 190 9.09 17.54 -22.79
CA VAL A 190 8.01 16.87 -23.52
C VAL A 190 8.23 17.02 -25.03
N ASP A 191 8.17 15.91 -25.76
CA ASP A 191 8.20 15.86 -27.22
C ASP A 191 6.75 15.61 -27.72
N PRO A 192 6.15 16.49 -28.54
CA PRO A 192 4.78 16.35 -29.01
C PRO A 192 4.48 15.06 -29.80
N THR A 193 5.51 14.37 -30.28
CA THR A 193 5.39 13.12 -31.04
C THR A 193 5.57 11.87 -30.18
N LYS A 194 5.87 12.05 -28.89
CA LYS A 194 6.22 10.97 -27.97
C LYS A 194 5.45 11.05 -26.66
N ASP A 195 5.46 9.93 -25.96
CA ASP A 195 5.02 9.86 -24.58
C ASP A 195 6.10 10.37 -23.62
N LYS A 196 5.75 10.46 -22.33
CA LYS A 196 6.70 10.84 -21.29
C LYS A 196 6.69 9.85 -20.14
N ARG A 197 7.85 9.28 -19.83
CA ARG A 197 8.03 8.49 -18.60
C ARG A 197 8.03 9.41 -17.39
N ILE A 198 7.40 8.96 -16.31
CA ILE A 198 7.46 9.63 -15.00
C ILE A 198 8.23 8.79 -13.98
N ALA A 199 8.92 9.47 -13.07
CA ALA A 199 9.64 8.86 -11.95
C ALA A 199 8.79 8.89 -10.68
N ALA A 200 7.57 8.36 -10.74
CA ALA A 200 6.58 8.47 -9.69
C ALA A 200 6.23 7.09 -9.11
N GLY A 201 7.18 6.50 -8.38
CA GLY A 201 7.01 5.17 -7.80
C GLY A 201 5.82 5.10 -6.83
N LEU A 202 5.01 4.06 -6.99
CA LEU A 202 3.83 3.86 -6.15
C LEU A 202 4.24 3.53 -4.70
N TYR A 203 3.65 4.23 -3.75
CA TYR A 203 3.69 3.89 -2.33
C TYR A 203 2.52 2.98 -1.96
N ALA A 204 1.28 3.36 -2.25
CA ALA A 204 0.10 2.50 -2.17
C ALA A 204 -0.14 1.76 -3.49
N VAL A 205 -0.87 0.64 -3.47
CA VAL A 205 -1.33 -0.06 -4.68
C VAL A 205 -2.71 -0.62 -4.42
N ALA A 206 -3.65 -0.40 -5.33
CA ALA A 206 -5.03 -0.81 -5.22
C ALA A 206 -5.61 -1.12 -6.60
N PRO A 207 -5.68 -2.40 -7.02
CA PRO A 207 -6.40 -2.81 -8.21
C PRO A 207 -7.88 -2.45 -8.10
N ALA A 208 -8.44 -1.86 -9.15
CA ALA A 208 -9.84 -1.49 -9.23
C ALA A 208 -10.67 -2.49 -10.06
N PRO A 209 -11.99 -2.57 -9.87
CA PRO A 209 -12.85 -3.47 -10.65
C PRO A 209 -12.85 -3.23 -12.17
N ASP A 210 -12.47 -2.03 -12.63
CA ASP A 210 -12.35 -1.69 -14.06
C ASP A 210 -11.04 -2.20 -14.69
N GLY A 211 -10.21 -2.92 -13.94
CA GLY A 211 -8.92 -3.44 -14.36
C GLY A 211 -7.76 -2.42 -14.31
N SER A 212 -8.03 -1.18 -13.88
CA SER A 212 -6.97 -0.23 -13.59
C SER A 212 -6.32 -0.51 -12.23
N VAL A 213 -5.12 0.01 -12.03
CA VAL A 213 -4.37 -0.11 -10.78
C VAL A 213 -4.06 1.28 -10.27
N TRP A 214 -4.55 1.60 -9.08
CA TRP A 214 -4.37 2.90 -8.47
C TRP A 214 -3.25 2.88 -7.43
N GLY A 215 -2.66 4.03 -7.16
CA GLY A 215 -1.70 4.19 -6.09
C GLY A 215 -1.39 5.65 -5.83
N THR A 216 -0.59 5.89 -4.80
CA THR A 216 -0.10 7.22 -4.44
C THR A 216 1.38 7.35 -4.78
N THR A 217 1.80 8.54 -5.17
CA THR A 217 3.20 8.95 -5.09
C THR A 217 3.35 9.93 -3.93
N LEU A 218 4.36 9.67 -3.10
CA LEU A 218 4.69 10.52 -1.96
C LEU A 218 5.33 11.84 -2.43
N GLY A 219 5.69 12.68 -1.45
CA GLY A 219 6.34 13.96 -1.68
C GLY A 219 5.34 15.09 -1.76
N PHE A 220 5.84 16.28 -2.08
CA PHE A 220 5.05 17.50 -2.17
C PHE A 220 4.90 17.94 -3.63
N PRO A 221 3.69 18.28 -4.11
CA PRO A 221 2.41 18.12 -3.41
C PRO A 221 1.98 16.66 -3.31
N GLY A 222 2.65 15.76 -4.04
CA GLY A 222 2.28 14.36 -4.17
C GLY A 222 1.07 14.18 -5.08
N ALA A 223 0.74 12.92 -5.40
CA ALA A 223 -0.28 12.63 -6.40
C ALA A 223 -0.94 11.27 -6.21
N VAL A 224 -2.03 11.08 -6.92
CA VAL A 224 -2.62 9.78 -7.22
C VAL A 224 -2.27 9.40 -8.66
N ILE A 225 -1.93 8.14 -8.87
CA ILE A 225 -1.65 7.55 -10.18
C ILE A 225 -2.70 6.50 -10.46
N ARG A 226 -3.18 6.49 -11.70
CA ARG A 226 -4.00 5.42 -12.27
C ARG A 226 -3.22 4.78 -13.41
N LEU A 227 -2.89 3.50 -13.28
CA LEU A 227 -2.25 2.69 -14.31
C LEU A 227 -3.31 1.86 -15.03
N VAL A 228 -3.32 1.90 -16.35
CA VAL A 228 -4.11 1.00 -17.20
C VAL A 228 -3.15 -0.01 -17.82
N PRO A 229 -3.14 -1.29 -17.39
CA PRO A 229 -2.15 -2.26 -17.87
C PRO A 229 -2.27 -2.54 -19.37
N GLY A 230 -3.49 -2.61 -19.92
CA GLY A 230 -3.70 -3.07 -21.30
C GLY A 230 -3.38 -4.56 -21.49
N PRO A 231 -3.41 -5.08 -22.72
CA PRO A 231 -3.29 -6.51 -23.01
C PRO A 231 -1.86 -7.06 -22.90
N ASN A 232 -0.83 -6.23 -23.07
CA ASN A 232 0.58 -6.60 -22.90
C ASN A 232 1.29 -5.53 -22.06
N PRO A 233 1.10 -5.52 -20.73
CA PRO A 233 1.45 -4.37 -19.90
C PRO A 233 2.88 -3.83 -20.01
N PRO A 234 3.93 -4.63 -20.24
CA PRO A 234 5.28 -4.09 -20.47
C PRO A 234 5.37 -3.06 -21.60
N GLU A 235 4.53 -3.19 -22.63
CA GLU A 235 4.56 -2.39 -23.85
C GLU A 235 3.30 -1.52 -24.01
N THR A 236 2.17 -1.90 -23.40
CA THR A 236 0.89 -1.21 -23.59
C THR A 236 0.44 -0.34 -22.43
N ALA A 237 1.06 -0.48 -21.25
CA ALA A 237 0.53 0.18 -20.07
C ALA A 237 0.75 1.69 -20.11
N LEU A 238 -0.33 2.44 -19.85
CA LEU A 238 -0.34 3.90 -19.74
C LEU A 238 -0.75 4.30 -18.32
N ALA A 239 -0.13 5.37 -17.83
CA ALA A 239 -0.41 5.97 -16.54
C ALA A 239 -1.10 7.33 -16.73
N GLU A 240 -1.95 7.67 -15.77
CA GLU A 240 -2.47 9.01 -15.55
C GLU A 240 -1.93 9.51 -14.20
N LEU A 241 -1.61 10.80 -14.11
CA LEU A 241 -1.07 11.43 -12.90
C LEU A 241 -1.98 12.59 -12.49
N TYR A 242 -2.48 12.54 -11.26
CA TYR A 242 -3.35 13.56 -10.68
C TYR A 242 -2.71 14.09 -9.42
N GLU A 243 -2.05 15.23 -9.53
CA GLU A 243 -1.41 15.86 -8.38
C GLU A 243 -2.46 16.51 -7.46
N LEU A 244 -2.12 16.60 -6.18
CA LEU A 244 -2.90 17.41 -5.26
C LEU A 244 -2.86 18.89 -5.71
N PRO A 245 -3.99 19.61 -5.71
CA PRO A 245 -4.08 20.92 -6.32
C PRO A 245 -3.19 21.95 -5.61
N LEU A 246 -2.42 22.67 -6.41
CA LEU A 246 -1.67 23.85 -5.99
C LEU A 246 -2.36 25.12 -6.50
N ASP A 247 -2.21 26.22 -5.76
CA ASP A 247 -2.57 27.55 -6.22
C ASP A 247 -1.50 28.12 -7.18
N ALA A 248 -1.75 29.30 -7.74
CA ALA A 248 -0.84 29.95 -8.68
C ALA A 248 0.53 30.33 -8.07
N SER A 249 0.65 30.34 -6.74
CA SER A 249 1.90 30.57 -6.02
C SER A 249 2.66 29.28 -5.69
N GLY A 250 2.11 28.12 -6.08
CA GLY A 250 2.67 26.81 -5.78
C GLY A 250 2.37 26.32 -4.36
N LYS A 251 1.43 26.94 -3.64
CA LYS A 251 1.00 26.49 -2.31
C LYS A 251 -0.18 25.53 -2.40
N PRO A 252 -0.36 24.63 -1.42
CA PRO A 252 -1.51 23.73 -1.42
C PRO A 252 -2.82 24.51 -1.42
N ALA A 253 -3.72 24.17 -2.33
CA ALA A 253 -5.04 24.79 -2.34
C ALA A 253 -5.87 24.36 -1.12
N GLN A 254 -5.73 23.10 -0.68
CA GLN A 254 -6.37 22.57 0.54
C GLN A 254 -5.50 21.53 1.25
N GLY A 255 -5.24 20.38 0.60
CA GLY A 255 -4.46 19.28 1.18
C GLY A 255 -3.19 18.99 0.38
N PHE A 256 -2.24 18.29 1.01
CA PHE A 256 -0.96 17.93 0.40
C PHE A 256 -0.38 16.63 0.95
N SER A 257 0.53 16.04 0.17
CA SER A 257 1.36 14.88 0.47
C SER A 257 0.55 13.64 0.88
N PRO A 258 0.10 12.81 -0.08
CA PRO A 258 -0.63 11.61 0.22
C PRO A 258 0.29 10.55 0.79
N ARG A 259 -0.29 9.60 1.52
CA ARG A 259 0.42 8.42 2.03
C ARG A 259 -0.25 7.16 1.53
N GLY A 260 -0.83 6.36 2.41
CA GLY A 260 -1.60 5.18 2.02
C GLY A 260 -2.96 5.54 1.44
N GLY A 261 -3.50 4.67 0.62
CA GLY A 261 -4.82 4.86 0.02
C GLY A 261 -5.31 3.61 -0.68
N ASP A 262 -6.60 3.59 -0.93
CA ASP A 262 -7.31 2.46 -1.50
C ASP A 262 -8.42 2.94 -2.42
N VAL A 263 -8.83 2.09 -3.37
CA VAL A 263 -9.86 2.42 -4.36
C VAL A 263 -11.18 1.79 -3.94
N ASP A 264 -12.28 2.52 -4.11
CA ASP A 264 -13.61 1.96 -3.90
C ASP A 264 -14.12 1.22 -5.15
N ARG A 265 -15.24 0.49 -5.00
CA ARG A 265 -15.83 -0.26 -6.13
C ARG A 265 -16.44 0.61 -7.22
N ASN A 266 -16.55 1.93 -7.00
CA ASN A 266 -17.00 2.90 -8.00
C ASN A 266 -15.84 3.55 -8.75
N GLY A 267 -14.58 3.18 -8.45
CA GLY A 267 -13.39 3.76 -9.05
C GLY A 267 -13.02 5.13 -8.47
N VAL A 268 -13.46 5.45 -7.26
CA VAL A 268 -13.02 6.63 -6.51
C VAL A 268 -11.84 6.23 -5.63
N TYR A 269 -10.73 6.94 -5.74
CA TYR A 269 -9.55 6.68 -4.94
C TYR A 269 -9.58 7.50 -3.64
N TRP A 270 -9.25 6.89 -2.51
CA TRP A 270 -9.24 7.51 -1.20
C TRP A 270 -7.85 7.46 -0.59
N THR A 271 -7.40 8.55 0.04
CA THR A 271 -6.05 8.60 0.63
C THR A 271 -5.96 9.53 1.85
N ALA A 272 -5.09 9.15 2.79
CA ALA A 272 -4.71 9.96 3.93
C ALA A 272 -3.61 10.94 3.52
N LEU A 273 -3.76 12.20 3.92
CA LEU A 273 -2.84 13.29 3.57
C LEU A 273 -2.06 13.76 4.80
N ALA A 274 -0.80 14.15 4.62
CA ALA A 274 0.03 14.71 5.68
C ALA A 274 -0.52 16.03 6.24
N SER A 275 -1.39 16.71 5.48
CA SER A 275 -2.15 17.89 5.93
C SER A 275 -3.27 17.59 6.96
N GLY A 276 -3.42 16.35 7.43
CA GLY A 276 -4.48 15.97 8.37
C GLY A 276 -5.88 15.95 7.73
N HIS A 277 -5.94 15.52 6.47
CA HIS A 277 -7.17 15.29 5.73
C HIS A 277 -7.24 13.82 5.28
N MET A 278 -8.46 13.30 5.15
CA MET A 278 -8.74 12.27 4.15
C MET A 278 -9.18 12.96 2.87
N ALA A 279 -8.72 12.48 1.72
CA ALA A 279 -9.14 13.00 0.42
C ALA A 279 -9.69 11.89 -0.47
N SER A 280 -10.67 12.24 -1.29
CA SER A 280 -11.14 11.41 -2.40
C SER A 280 -10.76 12.03 -3.73
N PHE A 281 -10.40 11.21 -4.70
CA PHE A 281 -10.23 11.58 -6.11
C PHE A 281 -11.21 10.80 -6.99
N ASP A 282 -12.09 11.53 -7.68
CA ASP A 282 -13.06 10.99 -8.62
C ASP A 282 -12.76 11.48 -10.05
N ARG A 283 -12.13 10.60 -10.83
CA ARG A 283 -11.75 10.86 -12.24
C ARG A 283 -12.93 11.30 -13.11
N ARG A 284 -14.17 10.90 -12.77
CA ARG A 284 -15.36 11.22 -13.58
C ARG A 284 -15.74 12.70 -13.47
N LYS A 285 -15.21 13.42 -12.48
CA LYS A 285 -15.44 14.86 -12.31
C LYS A 285 -14.51 15.71 -13.15
N CYS A 286 -13.43 15.13 -13.69
CA CYS A 286 -12.49 15.84 -14.55
C CYS A 286 -13.19 16.39 -15.80
N LYS A 287 -12.97 17.67 -16.07
CA LYS A 287 -13.54 18.45 -17.17
C LYS A 287 -12.53 18.62 -18.31
N GLY A 288 -11.24 18.60 -17.99
CA GLY A 288 -10.15 18.69 -18.95
C GLY A 288 -9.82 17.34 -19.60
N PRO A 289 -8.92 17.36 -20.61
CA PRO A 289 -8.38 16.12 -21.18
C PRO A 289 -7.59 15.34 -20.13
N LEU A 290 -7.63 14.01 -20.22
CA LEU A 290 -7.01 13.08 -19.27
C LEU A 290 -5.66 12.52 -19.78
N ASN A 291 -5.29 12.93 -20.99
CA ASN A 291 -4.02 12.67 -21.66
C ASN A 291 -3.65 13.90 -22.49
N GLY A 292 -2.50 13.85 -23.16
CA GLY A 292 -1.97 14.95 -23.95
C GLY A 292 -1.03 15.87 -23.15
N PRO A 293 -0.54 16.96 -23.78
CA PRO A 293 0.61 17.73 -23.28
C PRO A 293 0.33 18.54 -22.01
N THR A 294 -0.95 18.68 -21.63
CA THR A 294 -1.38 19.41 -20.44
C THR A 294 -1.87 18.50 -19.31
N ALA A 295 -2.05 17.20 -19.57
CA ALA A 295 -2.52 16.22 -18.59
C ALA A 295 -1.36 15.66 -17.75
N THR A 296 -0.61 16.54 -17.10
CA THR A 296 0.70 16.23 -16.48
C THR A 296 0.71 16.34 -14.96
N GLY A 297 -0.47 16.39 -14.32
CA GLY A 297 -0.60 16.49 -12.86
C GLY A 297 -1.73 17.40 -12.40
N GLN A 298 -1.58 18.71 -12.60
CA GLN A 298 -2.49 19.76 -12.06
C GLN A 298 -3.80 19.97 -12.83
N HIS A 299 -4.09 19.16 -13.85
CA HIS A 299 -5.13 19.41 -14.84
C HIS A 299 -6.57 19.03 -14.42
N CYS A 300 -6.74 18.28 -13.32
CA CYS A 300 -8.05 17.88 -12.79
C CYS A 300 -8.19 18.22 -11.29
N PRO A 301 -8.15 19.50 -10.89
CA PRO A 301 -8.37 19.89 -9.50
C PRO A 301 -9.79 19.54 -9.02
N GLU A 302 -10.79 19.55 -9.91
CA GLU A 302 -12.19 19.24 -9.60
C GLU A 302 -12.46 17.76 -9.27
N GLY A 303 -11.51 16.88 -9.56
CA GLY A 303 -11.56 15.48 -9.14
C GLY A 303 -11.41 15.31 -7.64
N TRP A 304 -10.77 16.28 -6.97
CA TRP A 304 -10.42 16.20 -5.55
C TRP A 304 -11.55 16.67 -4.63
N THR A 305 -11.69 16.01 -3.48
CA THR A 305 -12.52 16.47 -2.36
C THR A 305 -11.80 16.16 -1.06
N PHE A 306 -11.81 17.11 -0.12
CA PHE A 306 -11.02 17.07 1.11
C PHE A 306 -11.94 17.04 2.34
N TYR A 307 -11.58 16.20 3.30
CA TYR A 307 -12.27 16.06 4.58
C TYR A 307 -11.24 16.22 5.69
N ALA A 308 -11.25 17.36 6.37
CA ALA A 308 -10.38 17.58 7.53
C ALA A 308 -10.72 16.54 8.60
N GLU A 309 -9.71 15.82 9.09
CA GLU A 309 -9.89 14.79 10.09
C GLU A 309 -10.32 15.41 11.43
N PRO A 310 -11.05 14.69 12.29
CA PRO A 310 -11.73 15.26 13.46
C PRO A 310 -10.77 15.49 14.65
N LEU A 311 -9.67 16.20 14.41
CA LEU A 311 -8.73 16.69 15.43
C LEU A 311 -8.47 18.19 15.26
N PRO A 312 -8.11 18.89 16.35
CA PRO A 312 -7.62 20.27 16.26
C PRO A 312 -6.35 20.37 15.42
N GLN A 313 -6.09 21.56 14.90
CA GLN A 313 -4.84 21.89 14.24
C GLN A 313 -3.76 22.30 15.27
N LEU A 314 -2.48 22.19 14.90
CA LEU A 314 -1.37 22.70 15.70
C LEU A 314 -1.45 24.24 15.86
N GLY A 315 -1.02 24.72 17.03
CA GLY A 315 -1.03 26.16 17.33
C GLY A 315 -0.21 26.97 16.32
N GLY A 316 -0.80 28.04 15.78
CA GLY A 316 -0.15 28.94 14.83
C GLY A 316 -0.19 28.48 13.37
N VAL A 317 -0.68 27.27 13.08
CA VAL A 317 -0.92 26.81 11.70
C VAL A 317 -2.27 27.31 11.22
N THR A 318 -2.26 28.07 10.13
CA THR A 318 -3.48 28.65 9.52
C THR A 318 -3.98 27.89 8.31
N ASP A 319 -3.18 26.97 7.78
CA ASP A 319 -3.59 26.11 6.67
C ASP A 319 -4.73 25.17 7.11
N PRO A 320 -5.70 24.88 6.23
CA PRO A 320 -6.78 23.96 6.55
C PRO A 320 -6.25 22.55 6.83
N GLY A 321 -6.97 21.80 7.67
CA GLY A 321 -6.62 20.44 8.04
C GLY A 321 -6.66 20.21 9.55
N SER A 322 -5.90 19.21 10.00
CA SER A 322 -5.80 18.86 11.41
C SER A 322 -4.38 18.42 11.78
N ALA A 323 -4.11 18.25 13.07
CA ALA A 323 -2.89 17.64 13.58
C ALA A 323 -2.92 16.11 13.56
N GLU A 324 -3.88 15.48 12.88
CA GLU A 324 -3.93 14.03 12.72
C GLU A 324 -2.75 13.51 11.87
N ALA A 325 -2.36 12.25 12.11
CA ALA A 325 -1.25 11.57 11.43
C ALA A 325 -1.68 10.20 10.88
N SER A 326 -2.76 10.17 10.11
CA SER A 326 -3.25 8.95 9.47
C SER A 326 -2.22 8.32 8.54
N TYR A 327 -2.03 7.00 8.65
CA TYR A 327 -1.02 6.29 7.85
C TYR A 327 -1.59 5.80 6.50
N TYR A 328 -2.81 5.25 6.54
CA TYR A 328 -3.46 4.61 5.41
C TYR A 328 -4.97 4.87 5.40
N THR A 329 -5.56 4.92 4.21
CA THR A 329 -7.01 4.80 4.00
C THR A 329 -7.32 3.43 3.42
N TRP A 330 -8.15 2.65 4.11
CA TRP A 330 -8.71 1.40 3.60
C TRP A 330 -10.19 1.62 3.31
N VAL A 331 -10.71 1.04 2.22
CA VAL A 331 -12.13 1.15 1.89
C VAL A 331 -12.85 -0.14 2.26
N ASP A 332 -13.90 -0.03 3.09
CA ASP A 332 -14.82 -1.13 3.34
C ASP A 332 -15.72 -1.35 2.12
N GLN A 333 -15.18 -1.99 1.10
CA GLN A 333 -15.86 -2.20 -0.18
C GLN A 333 -17.14 -3.04 -0.04
N PHE A 334 -17.22 -3.89 0.98
CA PHE A 334 -18.29 -4.90 1.14
C PHE A 334 -19.18 -4.66 2.37
N GLY A 335 -18.97 -3.58 3.13
CA GLY A 335 -19.72 -3.27 4.33
C GLY A 335 -19.52 -4.28 5.47
N VAL A 336 -18.30 -4.76 5.64
CA VAL A 336 -17.90 -5.66 6.73
C VAL A 336 -18.14 -5.04 8.10
N LEU A 337 -17.93 -3.73 8.27
CA LEU A 337 -18.21 -3.03 9.53
C LEU A 337 -19.70 -2.89 9.79
N GLY A 338 -20.55 -2.92 8.76
CA GLY A 338 -22.00 -2.75 8.87
C GLY A 338 -22.48 -1.30 8.68
N LEU A 339 -21.64 -0.40 8.17
CA LEU A 339 -22.00 0.98 7.84
C LEU A 339 -22.32 1.21 6.34
N GLY A 340 -22.42 0.12 5.57
CA GLY A 340 -22.64 0.14 4.12
C GLY A 340 -21.37 -0.15 3.32
N GLU A 341 -21.53 -0.30 2.00
CA GLU A 341 -20.42 -0.52 1.07
C GLU A 341 -19.67 0.77 0.74
N ASN A 342 -18.41 0.63 0.30
CA ASN A 342 -17.53 1.72 -0.12
C ASN A 342 -17.33 2.81 0.95
N VAL A 343 -17.22 2.40 2.22
CA VAL A 343 -16.98 3.33 3.33
C VAL A 343 -15.47 3.46 3.59
N PRO A 344 -14.84 4.63 3.35
CA PRO A 344 -13.41 4.82 3.60
C PRO A 344 -13.12 5.01 5.10
N ILE A 345 -12.00 4.42 5.54
CA ILE A 345 -11.57 4.39 6.93
C ILE A 345 -10.08 4.73 7.02
N ASN A 346 -9.75 5.79 7.74
CA ASN A 346 -8.36 6.18 8.03
C ASN A 346 -7.85 5.54 9.32
N THR A 347 -6.56 5.19 9.34
CA THR A 347 -5.85 4.81 10.57
C THR A 347 -5.40 6.04 11.36
N GLY A 348 -6.34 6.71 12.04
CA GLY A 348 -6.09 7.93 12.84
C GLY A 348 -5.23 7.66 14.07
N ASN A 349 -3.92 7.89 13.92
CA ASN A 349 -2.91 7.53 14.91
C ASN A 349 -2.87 8.52 16.08
N GLU A 350 -3.08 9.81 15.85
CA GLU A 350 -3.15 10.82 16.92
C GLU A 350 -4.52 10.79 17.60
N SER A 351 -5.56 10.33 16.89
CA SER A 351 -6.86 10.01 17.47
C SER A 351 -6.90 8.65 18.18
N GLU A 352 -5.82 7.86 18.18
CA GLU A 352 -5.81 6.50 18.73
C GLU A 352 -7.04 5.67 18.32
N GLY A 353 -7.45 5.74 17.06
CA GLY A 353 -8.65 5.08 16.59
C GLY A 353 -8.73 4.91 15.07
N LEU A 354 -9.82 4.29 14.62
CA LEU A 354 -10.17 4.27 13.20
C LEU A 354 -11.15 5.41 12.92
N LEU A 355 -10.89 6.17 11.86
CA LEU A 355 -11.68 7.32 11.45
C LEU A 355 -12.51 6.96 10.23
N VAL A 356 -13.78 6.64 10.47
CA VAL A 356 -14.72 6.25 9.41
C VAL A 356 -15.40 7.52 8.89
N LEU A 357 -15.35 7.74 7.57
CA LEU A 357 -16.09 8.82 6.93
C LEU A 357 -17.37 8.27 6.29
N LYS A 358 -18.52 8.63 6.84
CA LYS A 358 -19.84 8.21 6.33
C LYS A 358 -20.70 9.43 6.08
N ASP A 359 -21.15 9.60 4.84
CA ASP A 359 -22.03 10.70 4.41
C ASP A 359 -21.49 12.09 4.80
N GLY A 360 -20.17 12.28 4.66
CA GLY A 360 -19.46 13.52 5.02
C GLY A 360 -19.29 13.75 6.53
N ARG A 361 -19.60 12.76 7.37
CA ARG A 361 -19.46 12.83 8.83
C ARG A 361 -18.48 11.80 9.36
N TRP A 362 -17.73 12.22 10.38
CA TRP A 362 -16.77 11.36 11.06
C TRP A 362 -17.42 10.50 12.14
N ILE A 363 -17.10 9.21 12.11
CA ILE A 363 -17.35 8.26 13.21
C ILE A 363 -15.98 7.78 13.70
N VAL A 364 -15.66 8.04 14.96
CA VAL A 364 -14.36 7.71 15.56
C VAL A 364 -14.49 6.42 16.37
N LEU A 365 -13.86 5.35 15.89
CA LEU A 365 -13.76 4.08 16.61
C LEU A 365 -12.53 4.13 17.52
N ARG A 366 -12.70 4.73 18.70
CA ARG A 366 -11.60 4.98 19.66
C ARG A 366 -11.15 3.69 20.34
N VAL A 367 -9.84 3.49 20.44
CA VAL A 367 -9.24 2.50 21.34
C VAL A 367 -8.96 3.18 22.68
N PRO A 368 -9.49 2.67 23.81
CA PRO A 368 -9.36 3.38 25.07
C PRO A 368 -7.93 3.36 25.64
N TYR A 369 -7.54 4.49 26.23
CA TYR A 369 -6.40 4.61 27.13
C TYR A 369 -6.48 3.58 28.28
N PRO A 370 -5.36 2.98 28.75
CA PRO A 370 -3.95 3.18 28.38
C PRO A 370 -3.46 2.27 27.24
N MET A 371 -4.35 1.72 26.41
CA MET A 371 -3.90 0.69 25.46
C MET A 371 -2.96 1.22 24.39
N GLY A 372 -3.11 2.50 24.00
CA GLY A 372 -2.43 3.10 22.88
C GLY A 372 -2.88 2.50 21.54
N PHE A 373 -2.89 3.30 20.48
CA PHE A 373 -3.21 2.79 19.15
C PHE A 373 -2.49 3.52 18.03
N TYR A 374 -1.57 2.82 17.38
CA TYR A 374 -0.90 3.25 16.16
C TYR A 374 -1.09 2.16 15.11
N ALA A 375 -1.85 2.42 14.05
CA ALA A 375 -2.15 1.47 13.00
C ALA A 375 -1.61 1.94 11.64
N LYS A 376 -1.00 1.00 10.91
CA LYS A 376 -0.55 1.22 9.53
C LYS A 376 -1.51 0.65 8.48
N TRP A 377 -2.40 -0.25 8.90
CA TRP A 377 -3.36 -0.94 8.06
C TRP A 377 -4.49 -1.53 8.93
N LEU A 378 -5.60 -1.87 8.29
CA LEU A 378 -6.70 -2.66 8.84
C LEU A 378 -7.31 -3.54 7.73
N ASP A 379 -8.01 -4.60 8.12
CA ASP A 379 -8.75 -5.40 7.15
C ASP A 379 -10.09 -5.87 7.74
N GLY A 380 -11.04 -6.13 6.85
CA GLY A 380 -12.34 -6.71 7.18
C GLY A 380 -12.27 -8.23 7.22
N ARG A 381 -12.91 -8.84 8.22
CA ARG A 381 -13.07 -10.30 8.30
C ARG A 381 -14.53 -10.66 8.51
N VAL A 382 -15.01 -11.62 7.72
CA VAL A 382 -16.32 -12.27 7.87
C VAL A 382 -16.09 -13.73 8.25
N ASP A 383 -16.33 -14.05 9.52
CA ASP A 383 -16.28 -15.40 10.08
C ASP A 383 -17.51 -16.24 9.73
N ASP A 384 -18.70 -15.62 9.77
CA ASP A 384 -19.98 -16.26 9.42
C ASP A 384 -20.92 -15.19 8.80
N PRO A 385 -21.25 -15.29 7.50
CA PRO A 385 -22.14 -14.33 6.85
C PRO A 385 -23.57 -14.37 7.42
N GLY A 386 -24.00 -15.50 8.02
CA GLY A 386 -25.31 -15.69 8.63
C GLY A 386 -25.42 -15.19 10.08
N ALA A 387 -24.30 -14.93 10.76
CA ALA A 387 -24.28 -14.51 12.18
C ALA A 387 -24.48 -12.99 12.38
N GLY A 388 -24.93 -12.26 11.35
CA GLY A 388 -25.17 -10.82 11.43
C GLY A 388 -23.92 -10.02 11.79
N TRP A 389 -24.03 -9.09 12.75
CA TRP A 389 -22.92 -8.24 13.20
C TRP A 389 -21.84 -9.00 13.99
N LYS A 390 -22.18 -10.15 14.59
CA LYS A 390 -21.24 -10.95 15.39
C LYS A 390 -20.23 -11.71 14.55
N GLY A 391 -20.66 -12.16 13.36
CA GLY A 391 -19.84 -12.90 12.41
C GLY A 391 -18.93 -12.04 11.56
N ARG A 392 -18.86 -10.73 11.80
CA ARG A 392 -18.04 -9.79 11.04
C ARG A 392 -17.32 -8.80 11.94
N GLY A 393 -16.21 -8.25 11.48
CA GLY A 393 -15.50 -7.19 12.18
C GLY A 393 -14.26 -6.73 11.45
N LEU A 394 -13.82 -5.52 11.80
CA LEU A 394 -12.53 -5.01 11.34
C LEU A 394 -11.44 -5.44 12.31
N TRP A 395 -10.27 -5.72 11.78
CA TRP A 395 -9.09 -6.11 12.54
C TRP A 395 -7.94 -5.19 12.20
N ALA A 396 -7.32 -4.64 13.23
CA ALA A 396 -6.13 -3.81 13.10
C ALA A 396 -5.07 -4.26 14.11
N THR A 397 -3.81 -3.92 13.85
CA THR A 397 -2.73 -4.19 14.80
C THR A 397 -2.10 -2.90 15.27
N VAL A 398 -1.64 -2.87 16.52
CA VAL A 398 -0.74 -1.82 16.99
C VAL A 398 0.61 -2.03 16.29
N SER A 399 0.82 -1.25 15.23
CA SER A 399 1.80 -1.44 14.16
C SER A 399 3.06 -0.57 14.32
N THR A 400 3.30 -0.03 15.51
CA THR A 400 4.53 0.74 15.78
C THR A 400 5.75 -0.18 15.71
N ARG A 401 6.84 0.32 15.12
CA ARG A 401 8.13 -0.40 15.10
C ARG A 401 8.87 -0.31 16.45
N ALA A 402 8.43 0.58 17.33
CA ALA A 402 9.01 0.82 18.64
C ALA A 402 7.93 0.72 19.74
N PRO A 403 7.34 -0.47 19.96
CA PRO A 403 6.29 -0.64 20.98
C PRO A 403 6.79 -0.32 22.39
N PHE A 404 8.09 -0.35 22.62
CA PHE A 404 8.75 0.02 23.87
C PHE A 404 8.76 1.53 24.17
N HIS A 405 8.38 2.38 23.21
CA HIS A 405 8.12 3.81 23.47
C HIS A 405 6.68 4.08 23.91
N MET A 406 5.81 3.06 23.92
CA MET A 406 4.49 3.16 24.53
C MET A 406 4.60 3.02 26.06
N GLU A 407 3.52 3.31 26.78
CA GLU A 407 3.51 3.38 28.25
C GLU A 407 4.05 2.12 28.97
N GLY A 408 3.90 0.94 28.36
CA GLY A 408 4.41 -0.31 28.92
C GLY A 408 5.94 -0.45 28.91
N GLY A 409 6.67 0.41 28.18
CA GLY A 409 8.14 0.41 28.15
C GLY A 409 8.77 -0.86 27.57
N ARG A 410 10.01 -1.16 27.99
CA ARG A 410 10.78 -2.33 27.56
C ARG A 410 9.99 -3.63 27.80
N GLY A 411 9.87 -4.46 26.76
CA GLY A 411 9.11 -5.72 26.79
C GLY A 411 7.68 -5.61 26.25
N THR A 412 7.18 -4.39 26.01
CA THR A 412 5.88 -4.19 25.36
C THR A 412 5.86 -4.80 23.97
N THR A 413 4.83 -5.60 23.68
CA THR A 413 4.59 -6.21 22.37
C THR A 413 3.42 -5.54 21.64
N SER A 414 3.30 -5.84 20.34
CA SER A 414 2.13 -5.46 19.55
C SER A 414 0.85 -6.10 20.10
N LYS A 415 -0.31 -5.50 19.75
CA LYS A 415 -1.66 -5.94 20.09
C LYS A 415 -2.48 -6.06 18.81
N VAL A 416 -3.52 -6.89 18.84
CA VAL A 416 -4.53 -6.96 17.79
C VAL A 416 -5.84 -6.44 18.36
N VAL A 417 -6.50 -5.55 17.64
CA VAL A 417 -7.75 -4.92 18.03
C VAL A 417 -8.85 -5.34 17.04
N LYS A 418 -9.96 -5.85 17.57
CA LYS A 418 -11.17 -6.17 16.81
C LYS A 418 -12.20 -5.07 17.02
N PHE A 419 -12.71 -4.49 15.95
CA PHE A 419 -13.83 -3.56 15.96
C PHE A 419 -15.07 -4.28 15.43
N GLN A 420 -16.14 -4.27 16.23
CA GLN A 420 -17.46 -4.76 15.83
C GLN A 420 -18.48 -3.69 16.13
N LEU A 421 -19.37 -3.45 15.17
CA LEU A 421 -20.47 -2.50 15.31
C LEU A 421 -21.77 -3.26 15.48
N ARG A 422 -22.46 -2.99 16.59
CA ARG A 422 -23.82 -3.52 16.81
C ARG A 422 -24.82 -2.70 16.00
N PRO A 423 -25.91 -3.30 15.52
CA PRO A 423 -26.98 -2.57 14.85
C PRO A 423 -27.73 -1.63 15.81
N ASP A 424 -27.80 -1.99 17.09
CA ASP A 424 -28.37 -1.17 18.16
C ASP A 424 -27.71 -1.51 19.52
N PRO A 425 -27.85 -0.64 20.55
CA PRO A 425 -27.20 -0.84 21.86
C PRO A 425 -27.64 -2.11 22.61
N LEU A 426 -28.84 -2.64 22.33
CA LEU A 426 -29.44 -3.79 23.00
C LEU A 426 -29.22 -5.11 22.26
N ALA A 427 -28.64 -5.09 21.05
CA ALA A 427 -28.32 -6.27 20.27
C ALA A 427 -27.43 -7.23 21.09
N LYS A 428 -27.92 -8.45 21.30
CA LYS A 428 -27.27 -9.49 22.12
C LYS A 428 -26.47 -10.47 21.30
#